data_AF-V5I763-F1
#
_entry.id   AF-V5I763-F1
#
_cell.length_a   1.000
_cell.length_b   1.000
_cell.length_c   1.000
_cell.angle_alpha   90.00
_cell.angle_beta   90.00
_cell.angle_gamma   90.00
#
_symmetry.space_group_name_H-M   'P 1'
#
loop_
_entity.id
_entity.type
_entity.pdbx_description
1 polymer ?
#
loop_
_entity_poly.entity_id
_entity_poly.type
_entity_poly.pdbx_seq_one_letter_code
_entity_poly.pdbx_strand_id
1 'polypeptide(L)'
;YPRSGFKVETTIKLNEGPLKEFSHSIEPYLRQLGLPTKLDRGIVTLIKDYVVCKEGDVLTPDQASLLELLGHKLATFKLELRAMWTKPGHFEKFSDKEEEEEEGGEEMEEDDVD
;
A
#
# COMPACT_ATOMS: atom_id res chain seq x y z
N TYR A 1 5.93 1.06 5.03
CA TYR A 1 4.53 0.91 4.55
C TYR A 1 4.49 1.31 3.09
N PRO A 2 3.53 0.80 2.30
CA PRO A 2 3.41 1.24 0.92
C PRO A 2 3.05 2.74 0.87
N ARG A 3 3.45 3.43 -0.20
CA ARG A 3 3.14 4.84 -0.42
C ARG A 3 2.05 4.96 -1.48
N SER A 4 1.45 6.14 -1.62
CA SER A 4 0.59 6.44 -2.77
C SER A 4 1.34 6.14 -4.07
N GLY A 5 0.64 5.58 -5.05
CA GLY A 5 1.25 5.14 -6.32
C GLY A 5 1.84 3.73 -6.28
N PHE A 6 1.89 3.05 -5.13
CA PHE A 6 2.40 1.68 -5.05
C PHE A 6 1.42 0.68 -5.69
N LYS A 7 1.90 -0.16 -6.60
CA LYS A 7 1.12 -1.25 -7.21
C LYS A 7 1.04 -2.45 -6.26
N VAL A 8 -0.16 -2.90 -5.98
CA VAL A 8 -0.45 -3.92 -4.97
C VAL A 8 -0.26 -5.33 -5.53
N GLU A 9 0.51 -6.18 -4.85
CA GLU A 9 0.73 -7.58 -5.25
C GLU A 9 -0.33 -8.55 -4.70
N THR A 10 -1.11 -8.15 -3.69
CA THR A 10 -2.09 -9.04 -3.03
C THR A 10 -3.31 -8.26 -2.56
N THR A 11 -4.49 -8.86 -2.67
CA THR A 11 -5.74 -8.24 -2.21
C THR A 11 -5.81 -8.20 -0.68
N ILE A 12 -6.14 -7.03 -0.11
CA ILE A 12 -6.31 -6.84 1.33
C ILE A 12 -7.77 -6.54 1.66
N LYS A 13 -8.36 -7.45 2.43
CA LYS A 13 -9.75 -7.37 2.89
C LYS A 13 -9.80 -7.40 4.41
N LEU A 14 -10.60 -6.50 4.97
CA LEU A 14 -11.00 -6.50 6.37
C LEU A 14 -12.40 -7.10 6.49
N ASN A 15 -12.57 -7.99 7.45
CA ASN A 15 -13.89 -8.54 7.78
C ASN A 15 -14.61 -7.60 8.76
N GLU A 16 -15.93 -7.61 8.73
CA GLU A 16 -16.74 -6.89 9.71
C GLU A 16 -16.40 -7.29 11.16
N GLY A 17 -16.60 -6.36 12.09
CA GLY A 17 -16.35 -6.59 13.51
C GLY A 17 -15.42 -5.59 14.19
N PRO A 18 -15.06 -5.84 15.46
CA PRO A 18 -14.30 -4.89 16.27
C PRO A 18 -12.82 -4.83 15.88
N LEU A 19 -12.32 -3.63 15.62
CA LEU A 19 -10.90 -3.31 15.40
C LEU A 19 -10.28 -2.84 16.71
N LYS A 20 -9.86 -3.81 17.54
CA LYS A 20 -9.42 -3.56 18.93
C LYS A 20 -8.06 -2.88 19.03
N GLU A 21 -7.29 -2.91 17.95
CA GLU A 21 -6.01 -2.25 17.81
C GLU A 21 -6.12 -0.72 17.75
N PHE A 22 -7.31 -0.17 17.41
CA PHE A 22 -7.52 1.26 17.30
C PHE A 22 -8.13 1.88 18.56
N SER A 23 -7.58 3.02 18.98
CA SER A 23 -8.20 3.86 20.01
C SER A 23 -9.50 4.49 19.49
N HIS A 24 -10.50 4.66 20.35
CA HIS A 24 -11.76 5.33 20.01
C HIS A 24 -11.56 6.73 19.39
N SER A 25 -10.46 7.40 19.71
CA SER A 25 -10.15 8.76 19.25
C SER A 25 -9.80 8.84 17.76
N ILE A 26 -9.30 7.76 17.16
CA ILE A 26 -8.90 7.73 15.73
C ILE A 26 -10.06 7.34 14.80
N GLU A 27 -11.20 6.91 15.36
CA GLU A 27 -12.35 6.46 14.59
C GLU A 27 -12.85 7.49 13.57
N PRO A 28 -12.97 8.80 13.89
CA PRO A 28 -13.37 9.80 12.90
C PRO A 28 -12.40 9.88 11.72
N TYR A 29 -11.10 9.70 11.97
CA TYR A 29 -10.08 9.70 10.93
C TYR A 29 -10.16 8.45 10.05
N LEU A 30 -10.35 7.26 10.62
CA LEU A 30 -10.59 6.04 9.85
C LEU A 30 -11.81 6.19 8.94
N ARG A 31 -12.90 6.79 9.44
CA ARG A 31 -14.09 7.06 8.64
C ARG A 31 -13.82 8.05 7.51
N GLN A 32 -13.02 9.09 7.75
CA GLN A 32 -12.61 10.05 6.74
C GLN A 32 -11.79 9.39 5.62
N LEU A 33 -10.94 8.42 5.95
CA LEU A 33 -10.17 7.62 4.98
C LEU A 33 -11.04 6.60 4.22
N GLY A 34 -12.35 6.55 4.46
CA GLY A 34 -13.30 5.69 3.74
C GLY A 34 -13.62 4.36 4.42
N LEU A 35 -13.09 4.07 5.62
CA LEU A 35 -13.46 2.87 6.36
C LEU A 35 -14.90 2.99 6.91
N PRO A 36 -15.79 2.01 6.65
CA PRO A 36 -17.15 2.01 7.21
C PRO A 36 -17.14 1.61 8.69
N THR A 37 -16.75 2.53 9.58
CA THR A 37 -16.67 2.29 11.03
C THR A 37 -17.73 3.02 11.84
N LYS A 38 -18.03 2.46 13.01
CA LYS A 38 -18.77 3.10 14.10
C LYS A 38 -18.07 2.84 15.44
N LEU A 39 -18.37 3.66 16.44
CA LEU A 39 -18.08 3.33 17.83
C LEU A 39 -19.22 2.48 18.40
N ASP A 40 -18.91 1.23 18.75
CA ASP A 40 -19.82 0.37 19.52
C ASP A 40 -19.25 0.18 20.93
N ARG A 41 -19.94 0.74 21.93
CA ARG A 41 -19.51 0.72 23.35
C ARG A 41 -18.06 1.19 23.54
N GLY A 42 -17.63 2.19 22.77
CA GLY A 42 -16.28 2.75 22.83
C GLY A 42 -15.21 1.97 22.05
N ILE A 43 -15.59 0.91 21.32
CA ILE A 43 -14.69 0.13 20.46
C ILE A 43 -14.96 0.49 19.00
N VAL A 44 -13.90 0.78 18.25
CA VAL A 44 -13.98 0.98 16.80
C VAL A 44 -14.42 -0.33 16.15
N THR A 45 -15.53 -0.30 15.43
CA THR A 45 -16.14 -1.50 14.84
C THR A 45 -16.44 -1.24 13.37
N LEU A 46 -15.93 -2.11 12.51
CA LEU A 46 -16.22 -2.13 11.08
C LEU A 46 -17.65 -2.67 10.88
N ILE A 47 -18.49 -1.92 10.17
CA ILE A 47 -19.93 -2.19 10.03
C ILE A 47 -20.20 -3.27 8.97
N LYS A 48 -19.29 -3.45 8.02
CA LYS A 48 -19.37 -4.43 6.94
C LYS A 48 -17.97 -4.77 6.46
N ASP A 49 -17.81 -5.92 5.81
CA ASP A 49 -16.58 -6.26 5.10
C ASP A 49 -16.15 -5.12 4.17
N TYR A 50 -14.84 -4.86 4.15
CA TYR A 50 -14.25 -3.78 3.36
C TYR A 50 -12.98 -4.25 2.67
N VAL A 51 -12.88 -4.02 1.36
CA VAL A 51 -11.67 -4.30 0.58
C VAL A 51 -10.88 -3.00 0.53
N VAL A 52 -9.69 -3.00 1.15
CA VAL A 52 -8.82 -1.83 1.17
C VAL A 52 -8.20 -1.61 -0.20
N CYS A 53 -7.65 -2.67 -0.80
CA CYS A 53 -7.10 -2.69 -2.14
C CYS A 53 -7.14 -4.10 -2.73
N LYS A 54 -7.15 -4.22 -4.06
CA LYS A 54 -7.02 -5.49 -4.77
C LYS A 54 -5.62 -5.64 -5.35
N GLU A 55 -5.26 -6.87 -5.68
CA GLU A 55 -4.08 -7.17 -6.48
C GLU A 55 -4.15 -6.46 -7.84
N GLY A 56 -3.05 -5.80 -8.22
CA GLY A 56 -2.93 -4.98 -9.42
C GLY A 56 -3.30 -3.51 -9.24
N ASP A 57 -4.01 -3.14 -8.17
CA ASP A 57 -4.42 -1.75 -7.95
C ASP A 57 -3.22 -0.85 -7.63
N VAL A 58 -3.29 0.41 -8.07
CA VAL A 58 -2.39 1.48 -7.64
C VAL A 58 -2.99 2.16 -6.42
N LEU A 59 -2.25 2.20 -5.31
CA LEU A 59 -2.76 2.75 -4.06
C LEU A 59 -3.01 4.26 -4.12
N THR A 60 -4.19 4.68 -3.67
CA THR A 60 -4.48 6.09 -3.34
C THR A 60 -3.80 6.51 -2.03
N PRO A 61 -3.67 7.82 -1.75
CA PRO A 61 -3.13 8.31 -0.47
C PRO A 61 -3.89 7.80 0.75
N ASP A 62 -5.23 7.72 0.66
CA ASP A 62 -6.08 7.24 1.74
C ASP A 62 -5.88 5.74 2.00
N GLN A 63 -5.79 4.93 0.94
CA GLN A 63 -5.49 3.50 1.07
C GLN A 63 -4.10 3.26 1.65
N ALA A 64 -3.08 4.00 1.20
CA ALA A 64 -1.73 3.89 1.75
C ALA A 64 -1.70 4.24 3.25
N SER A 65 -2.41 5.30 3.65
CA SER A 65 -2.54 5.71 5.06
C SER A 65 -3.26 4.65 5.89
N LEU A 66 -4.32 4.03 5.35
CA LEU A 66 -5.01 2.92 6.00
C LEU A 66 -4.10 1.70 6.19
N LEU A 67 -3.33 1.32 5.18
CA LEU A 67 -2.41 0.18 5.27
C LEU A 67 -1.29 0.43 6.28
N GLU A 68 -0.83 1.68 6.43
CA GLU A 68 0.09 2.08 7.49
C GLU A 68 -0.54 1.93 8.88
N LEU A 69 -1.76 2.44 9.08
CA LEU A 69 -2.51 2.30 10.34
C LEU A 69 -2.79 0.85 10.71
N LEU A 70 -3.10 0.00 9.72
CA LEU A 70 -3.35 -1.44 9.89
C LEU A 70 -2.06 -2.27 10.02
N GLY A 71 -0.87 -1.67 9.82
CA GLY A 71 0.40 -2.36 9.95
C GLY A 71 0.80 -3.23 8.75
N HIS A 72 0.14 -3.09 7.59
CA HIS A 72 0.42 -3.87 6.38
C HIS A 72 1.65 -3.32 5.62
N LYS A 73 2.79 -4.01 5.74
CA LYS A 73 4.05 -3.65 5.07
C LYS A 73 4.16 -4.31 3.69
N LEU A 74 3.50 -3.75 2.68
CA LEU A 74 3.54 -4.30 1.32
C LEU A 74 4.82 -3.95 0.55
N ALA A 75 5.36 -2.76 0.75
CA ALA A 75 6.63 -2.37 0.15
C ALA A 75 7.80 -2.97 0.94
N THR A 76 8.36 -4.09 0.47
CA THR A 76 9.61 -4.65 1.00
C THR A 76 10.80 -4.12 0.20
N PHE A 77 11.76 -3.47 0.88
CA PHE A 77 13.03 -3.13 0.28
C PHE A 77 13.92 -4.36 0.16
N LYS A 78 14.46 -4.61 -1.04
CA LYS A 78 15.39 -5.72 -1.32
C LYS A 78 16.65 -5.17 -1.98
N LEU A 79 17.81 -5.64 -1.54
CA LEU A 79 19.09 -5.42 -2.22
C LEU A 79 19.39 -6.62 -3.09
N GLU A 80 19.50 -6.40 -4.40
CA GLU A 80 19.99 -7.40 -5.33
C GLU A 80 21.43 -7.05 -5.70
N LEU A 81 22.39 -7.89 -5.30
CA LEU A 81 23.79 -7.73 -5.69
C LEU A 81 23.91 -8.07 -7.17
N ARG A 82 24.19 -7.09 -8.02
CA ARG A 82 24.33 -7.30 -9.47
C ARG A 82 25.70 -7.86 -9.84
N ALA A 83 26.75 -7.38 -9.19
CA ALA A 83 28.14 -7.79 -9.43
C ALA A 83 29.04 -7.46 -8.23
N MET A 84 30.20 -8.13 -8.17
CA MET A 84 31.28 -7.86 -7.22
C MET A 84 32.61 -7.72 -7.96
N TRP A 85 33.41 -6.76 -7.54
CA TRP A 85 34.81 -6.62 -7.93
C TRP A 85 35.72 -6.76 -6.71
N THR A 86 36.72 -7.62 -6.80
CA THR A 86 37.72 -7.86 -5.75
C THR A 86 39.15 -7.62 -6.27
N LYS A 87 39.98 -6.93 -5.48
CA LYS A 87 41.39 -6.70 -5.82
C LYS A 87 42.19 -8.02 -5.69
N PRO A 88 43.16 -8.31 -6.57
CA PRO A 88 43.74 -7.44 -7.58
C PRO A 88 43.06 -7.46 -8.97
N GLY A 89 41.89 -8.07 -9.15
CA GLY A 89 41.19 -8.00 -10.44
C GLY A 89 40.14 -9.08 -10.73
N HIS A 90 39.49 -9.65 -9.72
CA HIS A 90 38.45 -10.66 -9.92
C HIS A 90 37.06 -10.02 -9.94
N PHE A 91 36.36 -10.21 -11.06
CA PHE A 91 34.99 -9.76 -11.29
C PHE A 91 34.04 -10.94 -11.33
N GLU A 92 32.93 -10.83 -10.62
CA GLU A 92 31.85 -11.82 -10.62
C GLU A 92 30.51 -11.09 -10.81
N LYS A 93 29.68 -11.56 -11.75
CA LYS A 93 28.34 -11.03 -12.02
C LYS A 93 27.31 -12.03 -11.48
N PHE A 94 26.28 -11.55 -10.78
CA PHE A 94 25.32 -12.39 -10.06
C PHE A 94 23.89 -12.41 -10.64
N SER A 95 23.52 -11.52 -11.58
CA SER A 95 22.25 -11.64 -12.33
C SER A 95 22.22 -10.92 -13.68
N ASP A 96 21.51 -11.53 -14.66
CA ASP A 96 21.14 -11.01 -15.99
C ASP A 96 19.61 -10.89 -16.10
N LYS A 97 18.94 -10.23 -15.16
CA LYS A 97 17.52 -9.89 -15.36
C LYS A 97 17.45 -8.56 -16.10
N GLU A 98 17.05 -8.62 -17.37
CA GLU A 98 16.70 -7.47 -18.21
C GLU A 98 15.65 -6.61 -17.50
N GLU A 99 15.83 -5.29 -17.59
CA GLU A 99 14.92 -4.31 -16.99
C GLU A 99 13.67 -4.23 -17.88
N GLU A 100 12.51 -4.67 -17.38
CA GLU A 100 11.23 -4.34 -18.00
C GLU A 100 10.92 -2.87 -17.68
N GLU A 101 10.89 -2.02 -18.70
CA GLU A 101 10.48 -0.62 -18.60
C GLU A 101 8.99 -0.55 -18.20
N GLU A 102 8.67 -0.10 -16.99
CA GLU A 102 7.29 0.27 -16.63
C GLU A 102 6.95 1.62 -17.30
N GLU A 103 6.11 1.59 -18.33
CA GLU A 103 5.50 2.79 -18.92
C GLU A 103 4.62 3.50 -17.88
N GLY A 104 5.07 4.68 -17.44
CA GLY A 104 4.28 5.60 -16.63
C GLY A 104 3.15 6.21 -17.45
N GLY A 105 1.93 5.73 -17.25
CA GLY A 105 0.72 6.36 -17.75
C GLY A 105 0.32 7.57 -16.91
N GLU A 106 0.65 8.77 -17.37
CA GLU A 106 0.04 10.03 -16.93
C GLU A 106 -0.80 10.59 -18.09
N GLU A 107 -2.11 10.43 -18.05
CA GLU A 107 -3.04 11.31 -18.76
C GLU A 107 -4.06 11.83 -17.74
N MET A 108 -3.85 13.05 -17.25
CA MET A 108 -4.88 13.83 -16.57
C MET A 108 -5.79 14.41 -17.65
N GLU A 109 -7.08 14.07 -17.61
CA GLU A 109 -8.11 14.72 -18.42
C GLU A 109 -8.26 16.18 -17.97
N GLU A 110 -8.09 17.12 -18.91
CA GLU A 110 -8.43 18.53 -18.73
C GLU A 110 -9.95 18.67 -18.71
N ASP A 111 -10.53 19.02 -17.56
CA ASP A 111 -11.92 19.49 -17.49
C ASP A 111 -11.98 20.95 -18.00
N ASP A 112 -12.34 21.11 -19.27
CA ASP A 112 -12.93 22.34 -19.82
C ASP A 112 -14.23 22.65 -19.05
N VAL A 113 -14.30 23.83 -18.42
CA VAL A 113 -15.58 24.41 -17.98
C VAL A 113 -15.63 25.88 -18.40
N ASP A 114 -16.54 26.16 -19.35
CA ASP A 114 -17.07 27.47 -19.75
C ASP A 114 -17.65 28.27 -18.55
#